data_AF-A0A5E4RAV3-F1
#
_entry.id   AF-A0A5E4RAV3-F1
#
_cell.length_a   1.000
_cell.length_b   1.000
_cell.length_c   1.000
_cell.angle_alpha   90.00
_cell.angle_beta   90.00
_cell.angle_gamma   90.00
#
_symmetry.space_group_name_H-M   'P 1'
#
loop_
_entity.id
_entity.type
_entity.pdbx_description
1 polymer ?
#
loop_
_entity_poly.entity_id
_entity_poly.type
_entity_poly.pdbx_seq_one_letter_code
_entity_poly.pdbx_strand_id
1 'polypeptide(L)'
;MLPWRLKVGGEVISHDLSPTLSTNDAQLETEAVLSGHVIGLLSGLSAAPLIRAGRLVPLLANHVSDHMSVHIYYGSRTAQPSRVRAFIDLAVERLAGSSDYVLDAKELALAEANGRRKMRRL
;
A
#
# COMPACT_ATOMS: atom_id res chain seq x y z
N MET A 1 9.29 -12.02 10.72
CA MET A 1 8.14 -11.41 10.02
C MET A 1 7.85 -10.08 10.70
N LEU A 2 7.42 -9.05 9.96
CA LEU A 2 7.02 -7.78 10.55
C LEU A 2 5.57 -7.86 11.05
N PRO A 3 5.23 -7.26 12.21
CA PRO A 3 3.86 -7.24 12.70
C PRO A 3 2.95 -6.40 11.79
N TRP A 4 1.67 -6.73 11.76
CA TRP A 4 0.66 -5.90 11.11
C TRP A 4 0.44 -4.64 11.94
N ARG A 5 0.57 -3.46 11.32
CA ARG A 5 0.35 -2.17 11.99
C ARG A 5 -1.00 -1.61 11.61
N LEU A 6 -1.87 -1.45 12.60
CA LEU A 6 -3.26 -1.00 12.42
C LEU A 6 -3.54 0.23 13.29
N LYS A 7 -4.38 1.15 12.80
CA LYS A 7 -4.82 2.31 13.57
C LYS A 7 -6.07 1.98 14.37
N VAL A 8 -6.02 2.09 15.69
CA VAL A 8 -7.15 1.83 16.60
C VAL A 8 -7.21 2.93 17.65
N GLY A 9 -8.35 3.63 17.74
CA GLY A 9 -8.51 4.71 18.72
C GLY A 9 -7.55 5.89 18.52
N GLY A 10 -7.02 6.09 17.31
CA GLY A 10 -6.02 7.12 17.01
C GLY A 10 -4.57 6.66 17.14
N GLU A 11 -4.32 5.55 17.82
CA GLU A 11 -3.00 4.96 18.03
C GLU A 11 -2.68 3.89 16.98
N VAL A 12 -1.39 3.71 16.64
CA VAL A 12 -0.95 2.61 15.78
C VAL A 12 -0.50 1.45 16.67
N ILE A 13 -1.22 0.33 16.59
CA ILE A 13 -0.91 -0.89 17.32
C ILE A 13 -0.30 -1.95 16.40
N SER A 14 0.60 -2.76 16.95
CA SER A 14 1.23 -3.89 16.28
C SER A 14 0.53 -5.19 16.65
N HIS A 15 0.16 -5.98 15.64
CA HIS A 15 -0.40 -7.31 15.80
C HIS A 15 0.53 -8.35 15.20
N ASP A 16 1.03 -9.25 16.05
CA ASP A 16 1.73 -10.45 15.60
C ASP A 16 0.70 -11.50 15.17
N LEU A 17 0.88 -12.02 13.96
CA LEU A 17 0.03 -13.03 13.37
C LEU A 17 0.86 -14.27 13.05
N SER A 18 0.23 -15.44 13.10
CA SER A 18 0.80 -16.68 12.54
C SER A 18 0.39 -16.77 11.06
N PRO A 19 1.28 -16.43 10.12
CA PRO A 19 0.92 -16.34 8.72
C PRO A 19 0.77 -17.72 8.06
N THR A 20 -0.14 -17.83 7.11
CA THR A 20 -0.18 -18.98 6.19
C THR A 20 0.91 -18.88 5.11
N LEU A 21 1.30 -17.66 4.72
CA LEU A 21 2.36 -17.37 3.75
C LEU A 21 3.21 -16.20 4.26
N SER A 22 4.54 -16.33 4.15
CA SER A 22 5.49 -15.27 4.45
C SER A 22 6.49 -15.14 3.32
N THR A 23 6.56 -13.96 2.69
CA THR A 23 7.50 -13.67 1.60
C THR A 23 8.09 -12.27 1.76
N ASN A 24 9.27 -12.06 1.18
CA ASN A 24 9.88 -10.75 1.02
C ASN A 24 9.72 -10.19 -0.41
N ASP A 25 9.01 -10.91 -1.27
CA ASP A 25 8.68 -10.52 -2.64
C ASP A 25 7.25 -9.93 -2.69
N ALA A 26 7.17 -8.62 -2.95
CA ALA A 26 5.90 -7.90 -2.98
C ALA A 26 4.98 -8.32 -4.14
N GLN A 27 5.54 -8.80 -5.26
CA GLN A 27 4.75 -9.27 -6.39
C GLN A 27 4.13 -10.64 -6.06
N LEU A 28 4.91 -11.55 -5.49
CA LEU A 28 4.40 -12.86 -5.05
C LEU A 28 3.32 -12.70 -3.97
N GLU A 29 3.51 -11.78 -3.02
CA GLU A 29 2.49 -11.45 -2.01
C GLU A 29 1.18 -10.98 -2.65
N THR A 30 1.28 -10.07 -3.62
CA THR A 30 0.11 -9.52 -4.33
C THR A 30 -0.64 -10.59 -5.13
N GLU A 31 0.07 -11.45 -5.85
CA GLU A 31 -0.52 -12.56 -6.60
C GLU A 31 -1.18 -13.60 -5.69
N ALA A 32 -0.57 -13.88 -4.53
CA ALA A 32 -1.18 -14.77 -3.54
C ALA A 32 -2.54 -14.23 -3.06
N VAL A 33 -2.65 -12.93 -2.78
CA VAL A 33 -3.93 -12.29 -2.42
C VAL A 33 -4.91 -12.32 -3.58
N LEU A 34 -4.46 -12.02 -4.81
CA LEU A 34 -5.31 -12.06 -6.01
C LEU A 34 -5.86 -13.46 -6.32
N SER A 35 -5.18 -14.52 -5.89
CA SER A 35 -5.68 -15.90 -6.02
C SER A 35 -6.96 -16.17 -5.22
N GLY A 36 -7.29 -15.31 -4.24
CA GLY A 36 -8.48 -15.44 -3.39
C GLY A 36 -8.31 -16.40 -2.21
N HIS A 37 -7.12 -16.96 -1.97
CA HIS A 37 -6.89 -17.93 -0.89
C HIS A 37 -6.40 -17.29 0.42
N VAL A 38 -5.86 -16.08 0.36
CA VAL A 38 -5.28 -15.38 1.53
C VAL A 38 -5.66 -13.90 1.56
N ILE A 39 -5.57 -13.29 2.74
CA ILE A 39 -5.63 -11.84 2.94
C ILE A 39 -4.19 -11.37 3.20
N GLY A 40 -3.81 -10.21 2.66
CA GLY A 40 -2.47 -9.64 2.82
C GLY A 40 -2.50 -8.15 3.17
N LEU A 41 -1.42 -7.69 3.81
CA LEU A 41 -1.19 -6.28 4.11
C LEU A 41 -0.29 -5.69 3.02
N LEU A 42 -0.92 -5.24 1.93
CA LEU A 42 -0.21 -4.78 0.73
C LEU A 42 0.12 -3.28 0.81
N SER A 43 1.24 -2.89 0.18
CA SER A 43 1.56 -1.49 -0.04
C SER A 43 0.58 -0.83 -1.03
N GLY A 44 0.38 0.48 -0.91
CA GLY A 44 -0.43 1.26 -1.86
C GLY A 44 0.06 1.12 -3.31
N LEU A 45 1.37 1.00 -3.53
CA LEU A 45 1.98 0.81 -4.85
C LEU A 45 1.44 -0.44 -5.56
N SER A 46 1.25 -1.54 -4.83
CA SER A 46 0.71 -2.78 -5.37
C SER A 46 -0.82 -2.78 -5.40
N ALA A 47 -1.45 -2.29 -4.33
CA ALA A 47 -2.88 -2.46 -4.11
C ALA A 47 -3.75 -1.44 -4.86
N ALA A 48 -3.31 -0.19 -4.99
CA ALA A 48 -4.11 0.89 -5.56
C ALA A 48 -4.68 0.60 -6.96
N PRO A 49 -3.87 0.20 -7.97
CA PRO A 49 -4.42 -0.10 -9.30
C PRO A 49 -5.40 -1.27 -9.27
N LEU A 50 -5.17 -2.28 -8.43
CA LEU A 50 -6.01 -3.47 -8.33
C LEU A 50 -7.33 -3.20 -7.61
N ILE A 51 -7.33 -2.34 -6.59
CA ILE A 51 -8.55 -1.89 -5.90
C ILE A 51 -9.41 -1.05 -6.86
N ARG A 52 -8.80 -0.11 -7.60
CA ARG A 52 -9.51 0.70 -8.61
C ARG A 52 -10.10 -0.14 -9.73
N ALA A 53 -9.39 -1.19 -10.15
CA ALA A 53 -9.89 -2.16 -11.12
C ALA A 53 -10.96 -3.12 -10.55
N GLY A 54 -11.30 -3.03 -9.26
CA GLY A 54 -12.26 -3.93 -8.59
C GLY A 54 -11.79 -5.38 -8.48
N ARG A 55 -10.48 -5.62 -8.62
CA ARG A 55 -9.82 -6.93 -8.48
C ARG A 55 -9.49 -7.24 -7.02
N LEU A 56 -9.23 -6.21 -6.22
CA LEU A 56 -9.06 -6.30 -4.76
C LEU A 56 -10.12 -5.49 -4.04
N VAL A 57 -10.47 -5.93 -2.83
CA VAL A 57 -11.37 -5.22 -1.92
C VAL A 57 -10.57 -4.89 -0.65
N PRO A 58 -10.43 -3.60 -0.29
CA PRO A 58 -9.79 -3.25 0.98
C PRO A 58 -10.66 -3.73 2.14
N LEU A 59 -10.01 -4.18 3.20
CA LEU A 59 -10.64 -4.61 4.44
C LEU A 59 -10.18 -3.70 5.57
N LEU A 60 -11.06 -3.47 6.55
CA LEU A 60 -10.73 -2.69 7.73
C LEU A 60 -10.26 -1.27 7.36
N ALA A 61 -10.91 -0.59 6.41
CA ALA A 61 -10.44 0.70 5.88
C ALA A 61 -10.27 1.77 6.98
N ASN A 62 -11.06 1.71 8.05
CA ASN A 62 -10.95 2.60 9.20
C ASN A 62 -9.69 2.38 10.06
N HIS A 63 -8.96 1.29 9.83
CA HIS A 63 -7.79 0.86 10.59
C HIS A 63 -6.48 0.93 9.77
N VAL A 64 -6.52 1.50 8.56
CA VAL A 64 -5.32 1.75 7.77
C VAL A 64 -4.41 2.71 8.53
N SER A 65 -3.11 2.42 8.52
CA SER A 65 -2.09 3.23 9.21
C SER A 65 -1.13 3.87 8.19
N ASP A 66 -0.84 5.15 8.38
CA ASP A 66 -0.09 5.99 7.41
C ASP A 66 1.43 5.92 7.65
N HIS A 67 1.95 4.73 7.91
CA HIS A 67 3.28 4.57 8.52
C HIS A 67 4.43 4.34 7.52
N MET A 68 4.13 4.25 6.22
CA MET A 68 5.13 4.03 5.17
C MET A 68 5.20 5.22 4.22
N SER A 69 6.42 5.69 3.97
CA SER A 69 6.72 6.74 3.01
C SER A 69 7.84 6.27 2.08
N VAL A 70 7.82 6.76 0.84
CA VAL A 70 8.87 6.50 -0.15
C VAL A 70 9.90 7.64 -0.06
N HIS A 71 11.16 7.28 0.10
CA HIS A 71 12.26 8.23 0.21
C HIS A 71 13.32 7.97 -0.86
N ILE A 72 13.91 9.04 -1.39
CA ILE A 72 15.06 8.96 -2.29
C ILE A 72 16.31 9.23 -1.47
N TYR A 73 17.16 8.21 -1.32
CA TYR A 73 18.46 8.35 -0.69
C TYR A 73 19.55 8.53 -1.75
N TYR A 74 20.41 9.51 -1.57
CA TYR A 74 21.57 9.74 -2.43
C TYR A 74 22.77 10.18 -1.60
N GLY A 75 23.97 9.81 -2.03
CA GLY A 75 25.20 10.17 -1.34
C GLY A 75 25.43 11.68 -1.35
N SER A 76 25.63 12.27 -0.17
CA SER A 76 26.11 13.64 -0.03
C SER A 76 27.62 13.65 0.09
N ARG A 77 28.30 14.42 -0.78
CA ARG A 77 29.54 15.18 -0.51
C ARG A 77 29.90 15.99 -1.76
N THR A 78 29.86 17.32 -1.62
CA THR A 78 30.50 18.37 -2.45
C THR A 78 30.12 18.55 -3.93
N ALA A 79 29.61 17.57 -4.66
CA ALA A 79 29.12 17.78 -6.04
C ALA A 79 28.01 16.79 -6.40
N GLN A 80 26.74 17.20 -6.36
CA GLN A 80 25.66 16.39 -6.92
C GLN A 80 25.75 16.45 -8.45
N PRO A 81 26.08 15.35 -9.17
CA PRO A 81 26.17 15.40 -10.63
C PRO A 81 24.82 15.80 -11.22
N SER A 82 24.80 16.64 -12.26
CA SER A 82 23.56 17.16 -12.85
C SER A 82 22.55 16.07 -13.23
N ARG A 83 23.02 14.89 -13.65
CA ARG A 83 22.17 13.72 -13.93
C ARG A 83 21.40 13.22 -12.71
N VAL A 84 22.01 13.25 -11.51
CA VAL A 84 21.37 12.80 -10.27
C VAL A 84 20.32 13.81 -9.85
N ARG A 85 20.62 15.11 -9.96
CA ARG A 85 19.64 16.18 -9.69
C ARG A 85 18.44 16.06 -10.63
N ALA A 86 18.68 15.93 -11.93
CA ALA A 86 17.63 15.78 -12.93
C ALA A 86 16.75 14.54 -12.67
N PHE A 87 17.34 13.41 -12.26
CA PHE A 87 16.56 12.23 -11.87
C PHE A 87 15.71 12.47 -10.63
N ILE A 88 16.26 13.11 -9.59
CA ILE A 88 15.51 13.42 -8.36
C ILE A 88 14.33 14.34 -8.68
N ASP A 89 14.56 15.39 -9.49
CA ASP A 89 13.52 16.32 -9.90
C ASP A 89 12.38 15.59 -10.63
N LEU A 90 12.72 14.73 -11.60
CA LEU A 90 11.75 13.93 -12.32
C LEU A 90 10.99 12.95 -11.41
N ALA A 91 11.70 12.29 -10.49
CA ALA A 91 11.09 11.33 -9.57
C ALA A 91 10.12 12.02 -8.61
N VAL A 92 10.48 13.19 -8.07
CA VAL A 92 9.61 14.00 -7.23
C VAL A 92 8.40 14.49 -8.02
N GLU A 93 8.60 15.04 -9.23
CA GLU A 93 7.52 15.50 -10.10
C GLU A 93 6.48 14.39 -10.36
N ARG A 94 6.94 13.15 -10.60
CA ARG A 94 6.05 12.03 -10.93
C ARG A 94 5.42 11.33 -9.74
N LEU A 95 6.10 11.29 -8.60
CA LEU A 95 5.72 10.41 -7.49
C LEU A 95 5.19 11.19 -6.28
N ALA A 96 5.64 12.43 -6.06
CA ALA A 96 5.23 13.18 -4.88
C ALA A 96 3.75 13.54 -4.97
N GLY A 97 2.96 13.05 -4.00
CA GLY A 97 1.53 13.30 -3.95
C GLY A 97 0.72 12.65 -5.09
N SER A 98 1.32 11.73 -5.86
CA SER A 98 0.60 11.05 -6.94
C SER A 98 -0.55 10.20 -6.37
N SER A 99 -1.76 10.47 -6.87
CA SER A 99 -2.94 9.66 -6.57
C SER A 99 -2.84 8.25 -7.14
N ASP A 100 -1.96 7.98 -8.12
CA ASP A 100 -1.88 6.68 -8.78
C ASP A 100 -1.56 5.53 -7.82
N TYR A 101 -0.88 5.84 -6.73
CA TYR A 101 -0.40 4.86 -5.75
C TYR A 101 -0.91 5.10 -4.32
N VAL A 102 -1.62 6.22 -4.10
CA VAL A 102 -2.17 6.61 -2.81
C VAL A 102 -3.69 6.52 -2.91
N LEU A 103 -4.29 5.77 -1.98
CA LEU A 103 -5.73 5.69 -1.81
C LEU A 103 -6.10 6.53 -0.60
N ASP A 104 -6.99 7.51 -0.78
CA ASP A 104 -7.47 8.28 0.36
C ASP A 104 -8.51 7.50 1.19
N ALA A 105 -8.81 7.99 2.39
CA ALA A 105 -9.75 7.32 3.30
C ALA A 105 -11.16 7.17 2.72
N LYS A 106 -11.61 8.12 1.88
CA LYS A 106 -12.94 8.06 1.24
C LYS A 106 -12.94 6.99 0.14
N GLU A 107 -11.89 6.93 -0.66
CA GLU A 107 -11.71 5.94 -1.71
C GLU A 107 -11.67 4.52 -1.12
N LEU A 108 -10.90 4.31 -0.06
CA LEU A 108 -10.83 3.04 0.65
C LEU A 108 -12.19 2.61 1.23
N ALA A 109 -12.90 3.53 1.90
CA ALA A 109 -14.21 3.24 2.47
C ALA A 109 -15.25 2.89 1.39
N LEU A 110 -15.23 3.60 0.26
CA LEU A 110 -16.12 3.33 -0.87
C LEU A 110 -15.84 1.94 -1.47
N ALA A 111 -14.56 1.63 -1.71
CA ALA A 111 -14.16 0.34 -2.27
C ALA A 111 -14.51 -0.83 -1.34
N GLU A 112 -14.31 -0.69 -0.03
CA GLU A 112 -14.72 -1.67 0.96
C GLU A 112 -16.25 -1.89 0.94
N ALA A 113 -17.02 -0.80 0.94
CA ALA A 113 -18.48 -0.87 0.90
C ALA A 113 -19.00 -1.55 -0.37
N ASN A 114 -18.40 -1.25 -1.52
CA ASN A 114 -18.74 -1.87 -2.80
C ASN A 114 -18.44 -3.38 -2.79
N GLY A 115 -17.27 -3.77 -2.28
CA GLY A 115 -16.90 -5.19 -2.14
C GLY A 115 -17.86 -5.95 -1.22
N ARG A 116 -18.21 -5.38 -0.06
CA ARG A 116 -19.19 -5.98 0.87
C ARG A 116 -20.58 -6.15 0.23
N ARG A 117 -21.03 -5.18 -0.57
CA ARG A 117 -22.31 -5.29 -1.31
C ARG A 117 -22.28 -6.40 -2.35
N LYS A 118 -21.17 -6.56 -3.08
CA LYS A 118 -21.01 -7.62 -4.08
C LYS A 118 -21.04 -9.01 -3.45
N MET A 119 -20.41 -9.18 -2.29
CA MET A 119 -20.41 -10.44 -1.55
C MET A 119 -21.82 -10.83 -1.05
N ARG A 120 -22.65 -9.87 -0.61
CA ARG A 120 -24.02 -10.15 -0.13
C ARG A 120 -25.01 -10.54 -1.25
N ARG A 121 -24.61 -10.43 -2.52
CA ARG A 121 -25.43 -10.80 -3.69
C ARG A 121 -25.07 -12.16 -4.27
N LEU A 122 -24.00 -12.78 -3.79
CA LEU A 122 -23.57 -14.14 -4.13
C LEU A 122 -24.16 -15.11 -3.10
#